data_AF-A0A2V2SDK5-F1
#
_entry.id   AF-A0A2V2SDK5-F1
#
_cell.length_a   1.000
_cell.length_b   1.000
_cell.length_c   1.000
_cell.angle_alpha   90.00
_cell.angle_beta   90.00
_cell.angle_gamma   90.00
#
_symmetry.space_group_name_H-M   'P 1'
#
loop_
_entity.id
_entity.type
_entity.pdbx_description
1 polymer ?
#
loop_
_entity_poly.entity_id
_entity_poly.type
_entity_poly.pdbx_seq_one_letter_code
_entity_poly.pdbx_strand_id
1 'polypeptide(L)'
;MNMMKKAPVCILATAVAALPLLATPDLTKLPPASKQEGVTYAKDVRPLFEASCFRCHGQERPKAGLRLDSLQGVLKGSKDGKVIVPGKSEESQLVVAVARIDEELAMPPMRQGRRRGSGGPGGPGGPGGQGGQGGQTPGGPPPTASHGTNQPPGRAPMGPPPKPLTAEQVGLVRAWVDQGAK
;
A
#
# COMPACT_ATOMS: atom_id res chain seq x y z
N MET A 1 -10.79 70.02 30.28
CA MET A 1 -9.78 68.99 30.57
C MET A 1 -10.51 67.69 30.89
N ASN A 2 -10.26 66.60 30.14
CA ASN A 2 -10.54 65.19 30.51
C ASN A 2 -10.10 64.32 29.31
N MET A 3 -8.84 63.88 29.27
CA MET A 3 -8.27 62.64 29.84
C MET A 3 -8.45 61.42 28.92
N MET A 4 -7.44 61.22 28.06
CA MET A 4 -7.18 59.98 27.31
C MET A 4 -7.12 58.76 28.25
N LYS A 5 -7.68 57.64 27.80
CA LYS A 5 -7.32 56.29 28.29
C LYS A 5 -7.04 55.40 27.08
N LYS A 6 -5.77 55.06 26.88
CA LYS A 6 -5.25 54.22 25.80
C LYS A 6 -5.55 52.74 26.13
N ALA A 7 -6.06 51.99 25.16
CA ALA A 7 -6.24 50.54 25.27
C ALA A 7 -4.93 49.80 24.95
N PRO A 8 -4.65 48.64 25.57
CA PRO A 8 -3.44 47.87 25.31
C PRO A 8 -3.58 47.02 24.04
N VAL A 9 -2.59 47.10 23.16
CA VAL A 9 -2.43 46.21 22.00
C VAL A 9 -1.83 44.90 22.50
N CYS A 10 -2.64 43.84 22.55
CA CYS A 10 -2.16 42.47 22.75
C CYS A 10 -1.53 41.97 21.45
N ILE A 11 -0.19 41.95 21.39
CA ILE A 11 0.56 41.28 20.32
C ILE A 11 0.47 39.77 20.58
N LEU A 12 -0.40 39.09 19.83
CA LEU A 12 -0.45 37.63 19.77
C LEU A 12 0.79 37.14 19.00
N ALA A 13 1.75 36.59 19.73
CA ALA A 13 2.88 35.88 19.16
C ALA A 13 2.39 34.61 18.46
N THR A 14 2.48 34.56 17.14
CA THR A 14 2.21 33.37 16.34
C THR A 14 3.35 32.38 16.53
N ALA A 15 3.10 31.31 17.29
CA ALA A 15 3.99 30.16 17.35
C ALA A 15 3.99 29.46 15.99
N VAL A 16 5.14 29.48 15.30
CA VAL A 16 5.34 28.70 14.07
C VAL A 16 5.50 27.24 14.48
N ALA A 17 4.41 26.48 14.39
CA ALA A 17 4.45 25.03 14.57
C ALA A 17 5.23 24.40 13.40
N ALA A 18 6.39 23.81 13.69
CA ALA A 18 7.15 23.01 12.73
C ALA A 18 6.34 21.74 12.42
N LEU A 19 5.73 21.69 11.24
CA LEU A 19 5.05 20.51 10.72
C LEU A 19 6.09 19.42 10.40
N PRO A 20 5.86 18.15 10.78
CA PRO A 20 6.76 17.06 10.45
C PRO A 20 6.80 16.85 8.94
N LEU A 21 8.00 16.75 8.38
CA LEU A 21 8.26 16.45 6.98
C LEU A 21 7.82 15.01 6.69
N LEU A 22 6.58 14.83 6.23
CA LEU A 22 6.14 13.58 5.61
C LEU A 22 7.04 13.32 4.39
N ALA A 23 7.68 12.16 4.34
CA ALA A 23 8.51 11.76 3.21
C ALA A 23 7.61 11.65 1.96
N THR A 24 7.63 12.68 1.13
CA THR A 24 6.96 12.65 -0.17
C THR A 24 7.79 11.82 -1.15
N PRO A 25 7.16 11.04 -2.03
CA PRO A 25 7.89 10.27 -3.02
C PRO A 25 8.64 11.20 -3.98
N ASP A 26 9.85 10.80 -4.36
CA ASP A 26 10.68 11.55 -5.30
C ASP A 26 10.15 11.39 -6.73
N LEU A 27 9.33 12.36 -7.15
CA LEU A 27 8.67 12.37 -8.46
C LEU A 27 9.67 12.44 -9.63
N THR A 28 10.92 12.89 -9.40
CA THR A 28 11.95 12.94 -10.44
C THR A 28 12.35 11.55 -10.95
N LYS A 29 12.03 10.50 -10.20
CA LYS A 29 12.28 9.09 -10.56
C LYS A 29 11.18 8.48 -11.41
N LEU A 30 10.12 9.23 -11.73
CA LEU A 30 9.05 8.73 -12.57
C LEU A 30 9.53 8.57 -14.01
N PRO A 31 9.25 7.42 -14.66
CA PRO A 31 9.41 7.30 -16.10
C PRO A 31 8.56 8.37 -16.81
N PRO A 32 9.03 8.92 -17.95
CA PRO A 32 8.24 9.85 -18.73
C PRO A 32 6.93 9.20 -19.18
N ALA A 33 5.86 10.00 -19.26
CA ALA A 33 4.63 9.53 -19.88
C ALA A 33 4.87 9.18 -21.36
N SER A 34 4.21 8.13 -21.85
CA SER A 34 4.23 7.78 -23.26
C SER A 34 3.64 8.92 -24.09
N LYS A 35 4.19 9.15 -25.29
CA LYS A 35 3.69 10.14 -26.25
C LYS A 35 2.48 9.63 -27.04
N GLN A 36 2.02 8.40 -26.78
CA GLN A 36 0.88 7.80 -27.46
C GLN A 36 -0.42 8.55 -27.10
N GLU A 37 -1.17 8.95 -28.12
CA GLU A 37 -2.50 9.54 -27.97
C GLU A 37 -3.60 8.48 -28.09
N GLY A 38 -4.77 8.76 -27.52
CA GLY A 38 -5.91 7.85 -27.56
C GLY A 38 -5.72 6.57 -26.73
N VAL A 39 -4.89 6.62 -25.69
CA VAL A 39 -4.65 5.48 -24.80
C VAL A 39 -5.93 5.18 -24.03
N THR A 40 -6.38 3.93 -24.06
CA THR A 40 -7.62 3.49 -23.42
C THR A 40 -7.37 2.44 -22.37
N TYR A 41 -8.23 2.41 -21.35
CA TYR A 41 -8.17 1.35 -20.36
C TYR A 41 -8.28 -0.05 -21.01
N ALA A 42 -9.26 -0.24 -21.90
CA ALA A 42 -9.59 -1.57 -22.42
C ALA A 42 -8.50 -2.19 -23.29
N LYS A 43 -7.85 -1.40 -24.17
CA LYS A 43 -6.87 -1.92 -25.14
C LYS A 43 -5.44 -1.90 -24.59
N ASP A 44 -5.07 -0.85 -23.87
CA ASP A 44 -3.67 -0.56 -23.57
C ASP A 44 -3.30 -0.89 -22.13
N VAL A 45 -4.16 -0.54 -21.17
CA VAL A 45 -3.84 -0.65 -19.73
C VAL A 45 -4.32 -1.96 -19.12
N ARG A 46 -5.52 -2.41 -19.47
CA ARG A 46 -6.12 -3.63 -18.94
C ARG A 46 -5.23 -4.86 -19.15
N PRO A 47 -4.61 -5.10 -20.33
CA PRO A 47 -3.71 -6.25 -20.49
C PRO A 47 -2.51 -6.22 -19.54
N LEU A 48 -1.98 -5.03 -19.23
CA LEU A 48 -0.90 -4.86 -18.26
C LEU A 48 -1.34 -5.23 -16.85
N PHE A 49 -2.52 -4.75 -16.45
CA PHE A 49 -3.08 -5.05 -15.13
C PHE A 49 -3.54 -6.50 -15.01
N GLU A 50 -3.96 -7.13 -16.10
CA GLU A 50 -4.32 -8.54 -16.13
C GLU A 50 -3.10 -9.42 -15.84
N ALA A 51 -1.98 -9.13 -16.52
CA ALA A 51 -0.73 -9.87 -16.34
C ALA A 51 -0.14 -9.72 -14.93
N SER A 52 -0.23 -8.53 -14.32
CA SER A 52 0.53 -8.21 -13.09
C SER A 52 -0.30 -7.85 -11.86
N CYS A 53 -1.60 -7.58 -11.98
CA CYS A 53 -2.37 -6.97 -10.88
C CYS A 53 -3.61 -7.77 -10.47
N PHE A 54 -4.34 -8.41 -11.39
CA PHE A 54 -5.65 -9.00 -11.08
C PHE A 54 -5.62 -10.09 -10.02
N ARG A 55 -4.51 -10.81 -9.89
CA ARG A 55 -4.35 -11.83 -8.84
C ARG A 55 -4.54 -11.28 -7.42
N CYS A 56 -4.23 -9.99 -7.21
CA CYS A 56 -4.33 -9.32 -5.92
C CYS A 56 -5.30 -8.13 -5.91
N HIS A 57 -5.72 -7.64 -7.07
CA HIS A 57 -6.60 -6.47 -7.23
C HIS A 57 -7.72 -6.73 -8.25
N GLY A 58 -8.05 -8.00 -8.52
CA GLY A 58 -9.18 -8.39 -9.35
C GLY A 58 -10.43 -8.68 -8.53
N GLN A 59 -11.45 -9.23 -9.19
CA GLN A 59 -12.76 -9.50 -8.59
C GLN A 59 -12.72 -10.40 -7.36
N GLU A 60 -11.96 -11.49 -7.41
CA GLU A 60 -11.98 -12.51 -6.35
C GLU A 60 -11.33 -12.03 -5.06
N ARG A 61 -10.30 -11.18 -5.18
CA ARG A 61 -9.44 -10.81 -4.05
C ARG A 61 -8.97 -9.36 -4.15
N PRO A 62 -9.84 -8.34 -4.07
CA PRO A 62 -9.44 -6.94 -4.15
C PRO A 62 -8.71 -6.49 -2.87
N LYS A 63 -7.39 -6.62 -2.84
CA LYS A 63 -6.55 -6.15 -1.73
C LYS A 63 -6.76 -4.64 -1.56
N ALA A 64 -6.87 -4.20 -0.30
CA ALA A 64 -7.28 -2.83 0.06
C ALA A 64 -8.62 -2.39 -0.57
N GLY A 65 -9.47 -3.33 -1.01
CA GLY A 65 -10.71 -3.02 -1.74
C GLY A 65 -10.51 -2.44 -3.14
N LEU A 66 -9.27 -2.37 -3.65
CA LEU A 66 -8.96 -1.84 -4.97
C LEU A 66 -9.23 -2.90 -6.05
N ARG A 67 -9.98 -2.49 -7.08
CA ARG A 67 -10.31 -3.27 -8.28
C ARG A 67 -9.60 -2.66 -9.48
N LEU A 68 -8.76 -3.44 -10.16
CA LEU A 68 -8.00 -3.03 -11.34
C LEU A 68 -8.47 -3.74 -12.62
N ASP A 69 -9.43 -4.65 -12.51
CA ASP A 69 -10.02 -5.48 -13.58
C ASP A 69 -11.20 -4.84 -14.32
N SER A 70 -11.61 -3.66 -13.90
CA SER A 70 -12.58 -2.84 -14.63
C SER A 70 -12.23 -1.36 -14.50
N LEU A 71 -12.53 -0.58 -15.54
CA LEU A 71 -12.37 0.87 -15.53
C LEU A 71 -13.10 1.51 -14.33
N GLN A 72 -14.36 1.12 -14.12
CA GLN A 72 -15.16 1.61 -13.00
C GLN A 72 -14.52 1.28 -11.65
N GLY A 73 -13.94 0.09 -11.49
CA GLY A 73 -13.23 -0.32 -10.29
C GLY A 73 -12.00 0.56 -10.03
N VAL A 74 -11.20 0.81 -11.06
CA VAL A 74 -9.98 1.61 -10.95
C VAL A 74 -10.33 3.05 -10.56
N LEU A 75 -11.34 3.63 -11.24
CA LEU A 75 -11.81 4.99 -10.98
C LEU A 75 -12.50 5.13 -9.62
N LYS A 76 -13.13 4.07 -9.10
CA LYS A 76 -13.70 4.07 -7.76
C LYS A 76 -12.60 4.25 -6.70
N GLY A 77 -11.48 3.56 -6.87
CA GLY A 77 -10.35 3.60 -5.95
C GLY A 77 -10.33 2.46 -4.94
N SER A 78 -9.50 2.60 -3.92
CA SER A 78 -9.36 1.65 -2.81
C SER A 78 -10.25 2.07 -1.62
N LYS A 79 -10.15 1.34 -0.51
CA LYS A 79 -10.74 1.74 0.78
C LYS A 79 -10.18 3.06 1.32
N ASP A 80 -8.97 3.41 0.92
CA ASP A 80 -8.25 4.61 1.36
C ASP A 80 -8.51 5.81 0.44
N GLY A 81 -9.34 5.62 -0.60
CA GLY A 81 -9.78 6.70 -1.49
C GLY A 81 -9.33 6.51 -2.94
N LYS A 82 -9.22 7.62 -3.67
CA LYS A 82 -8.85 7.62 -5.09
C LYS A 82 -7.39 7.22 -5.28
N VAL A 83 -7.16 6.29 -6.19
CA VAL A 83 -5.80 5.87 -6.59
C VAL A 83 -5.35 6.51 -7.91
N ILE A 84 -6.29 7.07 -8.67
CA ILE A 84 -6.04 7.84 -9.89
C ILE A 84 -6.67 9.22 -9.74
N VAL A 85 -5.90 10.23 -10.13
CA VAL A 85 -6.33 11.60 -10.36
C VAL A 85 -6.28 11.83 -11.88
N PRO A 86 -7.43 11.80 -12.58
CA PRO A 86 -7.47 12.01 -14.02
C PRO A 86 -6.80 13.32 -14.44
N GLY A 87 -5.97 13.27 -15.47
CA GLY A 87 -5.17 14.40 -15.95
C GLY A 87 -3.88 14.66 -15.16
N LYS A 88 -3.63 13.91 -14.08
CA LYS A 88 -2.49 14.14 -13.18
C LYS A 88 -1.84 12.83 -12.75
N SER A 89 -1.06 12.23 -13.65
CA SER A 89 -0.36 10.97 -13.37
C SER A 89 0.60 11.08 -12.18
N GLU A 90 1.22 12.24 -11.96
CA GLU A 90 2.18 12.45 -10.87
C GLU A 90 1.53 12.53 -9.48
N GLU A 91 0.28 12.98 -9.41
CA GLU A 91 -0.52 13.02 -8.17
C GLU A 91 -1.28 11.70 -7.93
N SER A 92 -1.17 10.73 -8.84
CA SER A 92 -1.89 9.46 -8.77
C SER A 92 -1.11 8.40 -8.01
N GLN A 93 -1.63 7.95 -6.85
CA GLN A 93 -1.01 6.89 -6.05
C GLN A 93 -0.73 5.60 -6.84
N LEU A 94 -1.61 5.25 -7.79
CA LEU A 94 -1.41 4.07 -8.63
C LEU A 94 -0.11 4.19 -9.44
N VAL A 95 0.20 5.38 -9.98
CA VAL A 95 1.42 5.63 -10.76
C VAL A 95 2.66 5.53 -9.87
N VAL A 96 2.61 6.14 -8.68
CA VAL A 96 3.68 6.03 -7.67
C VAL A 96 3.96 4.57 -7.32
N ALA A 97 2.90 3.79 -7.09
CA ALA A 97 2.98 2.37 -6.76
C ALA A 97 3.60 1.52 -7.87
N VAL A 98 3.16 1.69 -9.13
CA VAL A 98 3.69 0.89 -10.26
C VAL A 98 5.08 1.33 -10.71
N ALA A 99 5.42 2.61 -10.51
CA ALA A 99 6.77 3.13 -10.74
C ALA A 99 7.74 2.75 -9.61
N ARG A 100 7.21 2.31 -8.46
CA ARG A 100 7.98 1.86 -7.29
C ARG A 100 8.94 2.93 -6.74
N ILE A 101 8.56 4.20 -6.87
CA ILE A 101 9.35 5.33 -6.34
C ILE A 101 9.10 5.56 -4.85
N ASP A 102 8.11 4.86 -4.29
CA ASP A 102 7.79 4.75 -2.87
C ASP A 102 7.88 3.27 -2.47
N GLU A 103 8.72 2.94 -1.48
CA GLU A 103 8.96 1.57 -1.06
C GLU A 103 7.75 0.93 -0.33
N GLU A 104 6.92 1.74 0.33
CA GLU A 104 5.75 1.28 1.08
C GLU A 104 4.58 0.97 0.15
N LEU A 105 4.43 1.80 -0.90
CA LEU A 105 3.39 1.64 -1.91
C LEU A 105 3.79 0.73 -3.07
N ALA A 106 5.08 0.36 -3.18
CA ALA A 106 5.63 -0.32 -4.34
C ALA A 106 4.86 -1.60 -4.72
N MET A 107 4.36 -1.62 -5.97
CA MET A 107 3.64 -2.76 -6.53
C MET A 107 4.40 -3.36 -7.72
N PRO A 108 4.40 -4.69 -7.89
CA PRO A 108 4.00 -5.70 -6.90
C PRO A 108 4.91 -5.66 -5.65
N PRO A 109 4.43 -6.05 -4.46
CA PRO A 109 5.25 -5.97 -3.26
C PRO A 109 6.51 -6.83 -3.44
N MET A 110 7.67 -6.26 -3.13
CA MET A 110 8.90 -7.05 -3.10
C MET A 110 8.74 -8.10 -1.99
N ARG A 111 9.20 -9.34 -2.21
CA ARG A 111 9.12 -10.39 -1.18
C ARG A 111 9.65 -9.80 0.12
N GLN A 112 8.78 -9.74 1.12
CA GLN A 112 9.10 -9.23 2.44
C GLN A 112 10.02 -10.26 3.11
N GLY A 113 11.28 -10.28 2.70
CA GLY A 113 12.36 -10.91 3.41
C GLY A 113 12.58 -10.10 4.68
N ARG A 114 12.02 -10.62 5.78
CA ARG A 114 12.14 -10.12 7.16
C ARG A 114 11.25 -8.89 7.43
N ARG A 115 10.36 -9.08 8.40
CA ARG A 115 9.66 -8.02 9.12
C ARG A 115 10.60 -6.84 9.39
N ARG A 116 10.37 -5.71 8.72
CA ARG A 116 10.83 -4.42 9.22
C ARG A 116 9.75 -3.90 10.17
N GLY A 117 9.94 -4.24 11.45
CA GLY A 117 9.57 -3.44 12.61
C GLY A 117 8.13 -2.93 12.73
N SER A 118 7.19 -3.81 13.13
CA SER A 118 6.40 -3.48 14.32
C SER A 118 7.10 -4.13 15.50
N GLY A 119 7.98 -3.35 16.16
CA GLY A 119 8.70 -3.76 17.35
C GLY A 119 7.71 -4.00 18.49
N GLY A 120 7.33 -5.26 18.71
CA GLY A 120 6.96 -5.72 20.05
C GLY A 120 8.25 -5.90 20.85
N PRO A 121 8.25 -5.58 22.15
CA PRO A 121 9.46 -5.67 22.97
C PRO A 121 9.99 -7.11 22.94
N GLY A 122 11.29 -7.22 22.67
CA GLY A 122 11.99 -8.49 22.54
C GLY A 122 11.85 -9.36 23.78
N GLY A 123 11.42 -10.60 23.59
CA GLY A 123 11.71 -11.68 24.51
C GLY A 123 13.18 -12.10 24.34
N PRO A 124 13.94 -12.28 25.43
CA PRO A 124 15.35 -12.59 25.31
C PRO A 124 15.54 -14.05 24.89
N GLY A 125 16.56 -14.26 24.04
CA GLY A 125 17.49 -15.37 24.13
C GLY A 125 16.95 -16.80 24.09
N GLY A 126 17.31 -17.52 23.04
CA GLY A 126 17.46 -18.97 23.14
C GLY A 126 18.55 -19.47 22.21
N PRO A 127 19.78 -19.69 22.68
CA PRO A 127 20.68 -20.62 22.03
C PRO A 127 20.38 -22.04 22.52
N GLY A 128 20.58 -23.00 21.60
CA GLY A 128 20.85 -24.43 21.79
C GLY A 128 20.45 -25.14 23.09
N GLY A 129 19.73 -26.25 22.93
CA GLY A 129 19.59 -27.27 23.97
C GLY A 129 19.20 -28.61 23.39
N GLN A 130 20.19 -29.46 23.12
CA GLN A 130 19.98 -30.90 22.95
C GLN A 130 19.71 -31.51 24.33
N GLY A 131 18.87 -32.55 24.37
CA GLY A 131 18.86 -33.53 25.47
C GLY A 131 17.70 -33.42 26.45
N GLY A 132 17.02 -34.55 26.67
CA GLY A 132 16.04 -34.70 27.75
C GLY A 132 15.08 -35.86 27.52
N GLN A 133 15.51 -37.08 27.87
CA GLN A 133 14.64 -38.25 27.98
C GLN A 133 13.78 -38.18 29.26
N GLY A 134 12.60 -38.80 29.21
CA GLY A 134 11.99 -39.45 30.37
C GLY A 134 10.85 -38.69 31.06
N GLY A 135 9.70 -39.34 31.20
CA GLY A 135 8.64 -38.91 32.12
C GLY A 135 7.24 -39.42 31.74
N GLN A 136 6.94 -40.68 32.08
CA GLN A 136 5.59 -41.24 32.02
C GLN A 136 4.75 -40.66 33.17
N THR A 137 3.54 -40.15 32.88
CA THR A 137 2.46 -40.10 33.87
C THR A 137 1.19 -40.72 33.27
N PRO A 138 0.50 -41.63 33.98
CA PRO A 138 -0.73 -42.26 33.51
C PRO A 138 -1.97 -41.51 33.99
N GLY A 139 -3.00 -41.45 33.15
CA GLY A 139 -4.40 -41.45 33.61
C GLY A 139 -5.09 -40.11 33.86
N GLY A 140 -5.23 -39.26 32.84
CA GLY A 140 -6.25 -38.20 32.81
C GLY A 140 -7.06 -38.25 31.51
N PRO A 141 -8.42 -38.12 31.54
CA PRO A 141 -9.17 -37.95 30.30
C PRO A 141 -8.73 -36.66 29.60
N PRO A 142 -8.71 -36.62 28.25
CA PRO A 142 -8.28 -35.43 27.53
C PRO A 142 -9.19 -34.25 27.87
N PRO A 143 -8.66 -33.03 28.03
CA PRO A 143 -9.51 -31.85 28.12
C PRO A 143 -10.23 -31.67 26.78
N THR A 144 -11.54 -31.96 26.76
CA THR A 144 -12.44 -31.57 25.66
C THR A 144 -12.69 -30.07 25.77
N ALA A 145 -11.70 -29.28 25.38
CA ALA A 145 -11.86 -27.84 25.17
C ALA A 145 -11.85 -27.59 23.66
N SER A 146 -13.04 -27.60 23.09
CA SER A 146 -13.37 -27.06 21.78
C SER A 146 -13.03 -25.57 21.73
N HIS A 147 -11.76 -25.23 21.53
CA HIS A 147 -11.40 -23.95 20.94
C HIS A 147 -11.72 -24.04 19.46
N GLY A 148 -12.95 -23.67 19.11
CA GLY A 148 -13.34 -23.41 17.73
C GLY A 148 -12.48 -22.29 17.18
N THR A 149 -11.33 -22.64 16.61
CA THR A 149 -10.64 -21.75 15.69
C THR A 149 -11.55 -21.66 14.47
N ASN A 150 -12.41 -20.64 14.45
CA ASN A 150 -12.99 -20.08 13.22
C ASN A 150 -11.86 -19.45 12.39
N GLN A 151 -10.80 -20.23 12.14
CA GLN A 151 -9.75 -19.86 11.21
C GLN A 151 -10.31 -20.22 9.83
N PRO A 152 -10.61 -19.23 8.97
CA PRO A 152 -10.98 -19.53 7.59
C PRO A 152 -9.91 -20.44 7.00
N PRO A 153 -10.27 -21.38 6.10
CA PRO A 153 -9.33 -22.34 5.53
C PRO A 153 -8.06 -21.60 5.11
N GLY A 154 -6.92 -22.03 5.65
CA GLY A 154 -5.64 -21.37 5.46
C GLY A 154 -5.45 -21.07 3.99
N ARG A 155 -5.43 -19.77 3.64
CA ARG A 155 -5.32 -19.33 2.25
C ARG A 155 -4.09 -20.00 1.65
N ALA A 156 -4.29 -20.71 0.53
CA ALA A 156 -3.21 -21.35 -0.20
C ALA A 156 -2.02 -20.38 -0.35
N PRO A 157 -0.77 -20.86 -0.17
CA PRO A 157 0.41 -20.01 -0.22
C PRO A 157 0.42 -19.27 -1.55
N MET A 158 0.47 -17.93 -1.50
CA MET A 158 0.59 -17.13 -2.70
C MET A 158 1.89 -17.50 -3.40
N GLY A 159 1.79 -17.86 -4.69
CA GLY A 159 2.95 -17.99 -5.56
C GLY A 159 3.79 -16.69 -5.58
N PRO A 160 4.98 -16.73 -6.19
CA PRO A 160 5.86 -15.57 -6.27
C PRO A 160 5.09 -14.35 -6.82
N PRO A 161 5.37 -13.13 -6.30
CA PRO A 161 4.75 -11.92 -6.83
C PRO A 161 4.97 -11.82 -8.34
N PRO A 162 4.02 -11.25 -9.10
CA PRO A 162 4.20 -11.07 -10.53
C PRO A 162 5.36 -10.11 -10.80
N LYS A 163 5.85 -10.11 -12.05
CA LYS A 163 6.93 -9.20 -12.46
C LYS A 163 6.45 -7.74 -12.39
N PRO A 164 7.28 -6.80 -11.90
CA PRO A 164 6.99 -5.37 -12.02
C PRO A 164 6.78 -4.92 -13.47
N LEU A 165 6.03 -3.84 -13.65
CA LEU A 165 5.93 -3.18 -14.95
C LEU A 165 7.29 -2.59 -15.35
N THR A 166 7.56 -2.59 -16.65
CA THR A 166 8.71 -1.88 -17.23
C THR A 166 8.47 -0.37 -17.22
N ALA A 167 9.53 0.42 -17.39
CA ALA A 167 9.42 1.88 -17.47
C ALA A 167 8.49 2.34 -18.61
N GLU A 168 8.51 1.64 -19.76
CA GLU A 168 7.63 1.91 -20.90
C GLU A 168 6.17 1.63 -20.58
N GLN A 169 5.89 0.50 -19.91
CA GLN A 169 4.54 0.16 -19.44
C GLN A 169 4.03 1.15 -18.40
N VAL A 170 4.89 1.60 -17.47
CA VAL A 170 4.55 2.68 -16.54
C VAL A 170 4.26 3.97 -17.30
N GLY A 171 5.05 4.30 -18.33
CA GLY A 171 4.80 5.45 -19.21
C GLY A 171 3.45 5.37 -19.93
N LEU A 172 3.01 4.17 -20.34
CA LEU A 172 1.69 3.98 -20.94
C LEU A 172 0.55 4.19 -19.93
N VAL A 173 0.72 3.70 -18.69
CA VAL A 173 -0.23 3.97 -17.59
C VAL A 173 -0.30 5.46 -17.30
N ARG A 174 0.84 6.17 -17.25
CA ARG A 174 0.87 7.63 -17.08
C ARG A 174 0.11 8.34 -18.20
N ALA A 175 0.40 8.01 -19.46
CA ALA A 175 -0.26 8.61 -20.62
C ALA A 175 -1.78 8.42 -20.56
N TRP A 176 -2.26 7.24 -20.17
CA TRP A 176 -3.68 6.99 -19.97
C TRP A 176 -4.28 7.88 -18.87
N VAL A 177 -3.60 8.01 -17.72
CA VAL A 177 -4.06 8.89 -16.63
C VAL A 177 -4.11 10.34 -17.08
N ASP A 178 -3.05 10.82 -17.73
CA ASP A 178 -2.94 12.20 -18.22
C ASP A 178 -3.99 12.52 -19.30
N GLN A 179 -4.43 11.51 -20.05
CA GLN A 179 -5.53 11.60 -21.02
C GLN A 179 -6.93 11.49 -20.40
N GLY A 180 -7.01 11.52 -19.06
CA GLY A 180 -8.26 11.56 -18.31
C GLY A 180 -8.75 10.19 -17.81
N ALA A 181 -7.91 9.15 -17.87
CA ALA A 181 -8.20 7.82 -17.34
C ALA A 181 -9.56 7.25 -17.82
N LYS A 182 -9.80 7.31 -19.13
CA LYS A 182 -11.04 6.87 -19.79
C LYS A 182 -10.92 5.54 -20.53
#